data_AF-A0A2M7G3G2-F1
#
_entry.id   AF-A0A2M7G3G2-F1
#
_cell.length_a   1.000
_cell.length_b   1.000
_cell.length_c   1.000
_cell.angle_alpha   90.00
_cell.angle_beta   90.00
_cell.angle_gamma   90.00
#
_symmetry.space_group_name_H-M   'P 1'
#
loop_
_entity.id
_entity.type
_entity.pdbx_description
1 polymer ?
#
loop_
_entity_poly.entity_id
_entity_poly.type
_entity_poly.pdbx_seq_one_letter_code
_entity_poly.pdbx_strand_id
1 'polypeptide(L)'
;MLTLAETELFQPKWTQQIHDEWVRNLLLRRPELDSERLKRIYHTMDTFFPDFLIEGYDDLIPSLSLLDEIDRHVLAAAIRGRSEIIRKI
;
A
#
# COMPACT_ATOMS: atom_id res chain seq x y z
N MET A 1 12.00 1.77 5.90
CA MET A 1 12.92 0.80 5.31
C MET A 1 12.81 0.91 3.81
N LEU A 2 13.78 1.58 3.17
CA LEU A 2 13.87 1.81 1.72
C LEU A 2 15.02 1.00 1.09
N THR A 3 15.65 0.09 1.85
CA THR A 3 16.88 -0.62 1.47
C THR A 3 16.66 -1.88 0.62
N LEU A 4 15.49 -2.05 -0.01
CA LEU A 4 15.20 -3.20 -0.89
C LEU A 4 14.66 -2.81 -2.28
N ALA A 5 14.60 -1.52 -2.60
CA ALA A 5 14.25 -1.03 -3.93
C ALA A 5 15.45 -0.93 -4.89
N GLU A 6 16.65 -1.33 -4.44
CA GLU A 6 17.91 -1.05 -5.14
C GLU A 6 18.37 -2.15 -6.12
N THR A 7 17.57 -3.21 -6.32
CA THR A 7 17.99 -4.38 -7.12
C THR A 7 17.02 -4.79 -8.24
N GLU A 8 16.08 -3.94 -8.66
CA GLU A 8 15.15 -4.23 -9.78
C GLU A 8 14.35 -5.57 -9.66
N LEU A 9 14.43 -6.25 -8.51
CA LEU A 9 13.87 -7.59 -8.30
C LEU A 9 12.39 -7.55 -7.93
N PHE A 10 11.88 -6.40 -7.51
CA PHE A 10 10.48 -6.24 -7.12
C PHE A 10 9.92 -4.92 -7.65
N GLN A 11 8.75 -5.02 -8.27
CA GLN A 11 7.93 -3.89 -8.66
C GLN A 11 6.95 -3.57 -7.51
N PRO A 12 7.19 -2.53 -6.70
CA PRO A 12 6.38 -2.28 -5.50
C PRO A 12 5.02 -1.69 -5.86
N LYS A 13 3.93 -2.45 -5.71
CA LYS A 13 2.57 -1.95 -5.97
C LYS A 13 1.82 -1.65 -4.68
N TRP A 14 1.03 -0.59 -4.67
CA TRP A 14 0.27 -0.16 -3.50
C TRP A 14 -1.06 0.50 -3.89
N THR A 15 -1.93 0.69 -2.90
CA THR A 15 -3.19 1.42 -3.04
C THR A 15 -3.17 2.65 -2.14
N GLN A 16 -4.05 3.62 -2.38
CA GLN A 16 -4.23 4.75 -1.47
C GLN A 16 -4.59 4.27 -0.05
N GLN A 17 -5.38 3.19 0.06
CA GLN A 17 -5.75 2.61 1.34
C GLN A 17 -4.54 2.05 2.12
N ILE A 18 -3.57 1.44 1.42
CA ILE A 18 -2.31 1.00 2.02
C ILE A 18 -1.53 2.21 2.55
N HIS A 19 -1.49 3.34 1.80
CA HIS A 19 -0.88 4.57 2.29
C HIS A 19 -1.51 5.08 3.57
N ASP A 20 -2.83 5.17 3.59
CA ASP A 20 -3.57 5.68 4.74
C ASP A 20 -3.40 4.78 5.97
N GLU A 21 -3.31 3.46 5.77
CA GLU A 21 -3.12 2.50 6.86
C GLU A 21 -1.75 2.63 7.52
N TRP A 22 -0.65 2.63 6.75
CA TRP A 22 0.67 2.72 7.38
C TRP A 22 0.91 4.11 7.99
N VAL A 23 0.38 5.19 7.39
CA VAL A 23 0.47 6.54 7.96
C VAL A 23 -0.26 6.58 9.31
N ARG A 24 -1.48 6.04 9.37
CA ARG A 24 -2.26 5.96 10.61
C ARG A 24 -1.54 5.14 11.68
N ASN A 25 -1.06 3.94 11.32
CA ASN A 25 -0.37 3.05 12.24
C ASN A 25 0.95 3.64 12.75
N LEU A 26 1.66 4.41 11.91
CA LEU A 26 2.88 5.10 12.29
C LEU A 26 2.58 6.25 13.26
N LEU A 27 1.58 7.07 12.98
CA LEU A 27 1.17 8.18 13.87
C LEU A 27 0.66 7.67 15.23
N LEU A 28 -0.01 6.52 15.27
CA LEU A 28 -0.41 5.88 16.53
C LEU A 28 0.80 5.49 17.40
N ARG A 29 1.90 5.07 16.78
CA ARG A 29 3.14 4.67 17.48
C ARG A 29 4.10 5.83 17.73
N ARG A 30 4.01 6.88 16.92
CA ARG A 30 4.91 8.04 16.88
C ARG A 30 4.09 9.32 16.63
N PRO A 31 3.28 9.76 17.61
CA PRO A 31 2.41 10.93 17.46
C PRO A 31 3.17 12.25 17.29
N GLU A 32 4.47 12.27 17.56
CA GLU A 32 5.37 13.40 17.32
C GLU A 32 5.65 13.67 15.83
N LEU A 33 5.29 12.74 14.94
CA LEU A 33 5.52 12.90 13.50
C LEU A 33 4.45 13.79 12.86
N ASP A 34 4.88 14.63 11.91
CA ASP A 34 3.98 15.47 11.13
C ASP A 34 3.28 14.63 10.04
N SER A 35 1.96 14.50 10.18
CA SER A 35 1.11 13.80 9.20
C SER A 35 1.22 14.40 7.79
N GLU A 36 1.38 15.72 7.65
CA GLU A 36 1.50 16.37 6.34
C GLU A 36 2.85 16.07 5.69
N ARG A 37 3.90 15.90 6.50
CA ARG A 37 5.19 15.41 6.01
C ARG A 37 5.08 13.98 5.51
N LEU A 38 4.36 13.10 6.20
CA LEU A 38 4.14 11.72 5.76
C LEU A 38 3.35 11.67 4.44
N LYS A 39 2.34 12.55 4.28
CA LYS A 39 1.60 12.70 3.03
C LYS A 39 2.47 13.12 1.86
N ARG A 40 3.32 14.12 2.06
CA ARG A 40 4.29 14.55 1.04
C ARG A 40 5.24 13.42 0.62
N ILE A 41 5.66 12.58 1.58
CA ILE A 41 6.54 11.44 1.29
C ILE A 41 5.84 10.44 0.37
N TYR A 42 4.63 9.99 0.68
CA TYR A 42 3.98 9.02 -0.20
C TYR A 42 3.59 9.63 -1.56
N HIS A 43 3.19 10.90 -1.60
CA HIS A 43 2.89 11.56 -2.88
C HIS A 43 4.13 11.64 -3.80
N THR A 44 5.32 11.80 -3.19
CA THR A 44 6.59 11.71 -3.92
C THR A 44 6.83 10.29 -4.43
N MET A 45 6.49 9.26 -3.65
CA MET A 45 6.58 7.86 -4.08
C MET A 45 5.64 7.58 -5.25
N ASP A 46 4.39 8.06 -5.20
CA ASP A 46 3.42 7.93 -6.29
C ASP A 46 3.91 8.57 -7.59
N THR A 47 4.51 9.77 -7.48
CA THR A 47 5.04 10.50 -8.64
C THR A 47 6.24 9.78 -9.28
N PHE A 48 7.04 9.07 -8.47
CA PHE A 48 8.20 8.34 -8.95
C PHE A 48 7.84 7.01 -9.62
N PHE A 49 6.64 6.49 -9.33
CA PHE A 49 6.18 5.16 -9.72
C PHE A 49 4.73 5.20 -10.25
N PRO A 50 4.48 5.84 -11.42
CA PRO A 50 3.13 6.09 -11.93
C PRO A 50 2.31 4.83 -12.28
N ASP A 51 2.95 3.71 -12.64
CA ASP A 51 2.25 2.44 -12.97
C ASP A 51 1.97 1.54 -11.76
N PHE A 52 2.22 2.02 -10.54
CA PHE A 52 2.22 1.21 -9.33
C PHE A 52 1.03 1.44 -8.39
N LEU A 53 0.25 2.51 -8.64
CA LEU A 53 -1.02 2.75 -7.97
C LEU A 53 -2.07 1.79 -8.54
N ILE A 54 -2.58 0.90 -7.69
CA ILE A 54 -3.64 -0.03 -8.06
C ILE A 54 -4.99 0.61 -7.72
N GLU A 55 -5.79 0.87 -8.75
CA GLU A 55 -7.14 1.43 -8.64
C GLU A 55 -8.22 0.44 -9.12
N GLY A 56 -9.46 0.67 -8.71
CA GLY A 56 -10.61 -0.14 -9.12
C GLY A 56 -10.52 -1.59 -8.65
N TYR A 57 -9.92 -1.82 -7.49
CA TYR A 57 -9.92 -3.12 -6.81
C TYR A 57 -11.13 -3.28 -5.88
N ASP A 58 -11.87 -2.21 -5.61
CA ASP A 58 -13.00 -2.15 -4.68
C ASP A 58 -14.11 -3.14 -5.05
N ASP A 59 -14.36 -3.33 -6.35
CA ASP A 59 -15.36 -4.29 -6.86
C ASP A 59 -15.04 -5.75 -6.50
N LEU A 60 -13.77 -6.05 -6.22
CA LEU A 60 -13.35 -7.40 -5.82
C LEU A 60 -13.52 -7.64 -4.32
N ILE A 61 -13.53 -6.59 -3.49
CA ILE A 61 -13.60 -6.70 -2.02
C ILE A 61 -14.82 -7.52 -1.55
N PRO A 62 -16.06 -7.30 -2.06
CA PRO A 62 -17.23 -8.06 -1.63
C PRO A 62 -17.16 -9.55 -1.99
N SER A 63 -16.38 -9.90 -3.01
CA SER A 63 -16.22 -11.29 -3.48
C SER A 63 -15.18 -12.08 -2.69
N LEU A 64 -14.35 -11.41 -1.88
CA LEU A 64 -13.27 -12.04 -1.12
C LEU A 64 -13.72 -12.40 0.29
N SER A 65 -13.76 -13.69 0.58
CA SER A 65 -14.03 -14.21 1.93
C SER A 65 -12.72 -14.47 2.67
N LEU A 66 -12.14 -13.43 3.28
CA LEU A 66 -11.05 -13.56 4.26
C LEU A 66 -11.57 -13.46 5.69
N LEU A 67 -10.88 -14.16 6.60
CA LEU A 67 -11.12 -14.11 8.05
C LEU A 67 -10.84 -12.72 8.65
N ASP A 68 -9.89 -11.98 8.08
CA ASP A 68 -9.63 -10.58 8.41
C ASP A 68 -10.20 -9.68 7.31
N GLU A 69 -11.24 -8.90 7.64
CA GLU A 69 -11.88 -7.98 6.71
C GLU A 69 -10.96 -6.85 6.28
N ILE A 70 -10.01 -6.48 7.16
CA ILE A 70 -9.01 -5.46 6.86
C ILE A 70 -8.07 -5.97 5.76
N ASP A 71 -7.78 -7.26 5.65
CA ASP A 71 -6.85 -7.78 4.65
C ASP A 71 -7.48 -7.99 3.25
N ARG A 72 -8.81 -7.88 3.11
CA ARG A 72 -9.52 -8.06 1.82
C ARG A 72 -9.07 -7.04 0.77
N HIS A 73 -8.79 -5.81 1.18
CA HIS A 73 -8.34 -4.77 0.25
C HIS A 73 -6.93 -5.04 -0.29
N VAL A 74 -6.03 -5.59 0.55
CA VAL A 74 -4.66 -5.96 0.14
C VAL A 74 -4.70 -7.08 -0.89
N LEU A 75 -5.56 -8.08 -0.70
CA LEU A 75 -5.73 -9.18 -1.66
C LEU A 75 -6.42 -8.72 -2.94
N ALA A 76 -7.46 -7.88 -2.85
CA ALA A 76 -8.13 -7.29 -4.00
C ALA A 76 -7.14 -6.48 -4.86
N ALA A 77 -6.30 -5.67 -4.21
CA ALA A 77 -5.23 -4.94 -4.87
C ALA A 77 -4.25 -5.89 -5.54
N ALA A 78 -3.76 -6.92 -4.85
CA ALA A 78 -2.82 -7.88 -5.43
C ALA A 78 -3.37 -8.59 -6.67
N ILE A 79 -4.65 -9.00 -6.66
CA ILE A 79 -5.32 -9.61 -7.82
C ILE A 79 -5.38 -8.61 -8.98
N ARG A 80 -5.81 -7.37 -8.72
CA ARG A 80 -5.93 -6.32 -9.73
C ARG A 80 -4.59 -5.91 -10.33
N GLY A 81 -3.57 -5.82 -9.48
CA GLY A 81 -2.19 -5.52 -9.84
C GLY A 81 -1.42 -6.69 -10.43
N ARG A 82 -1.99 -7.90 -10.52
CA ARG A 82 -1.27 -9.13 -10.92
C ARG A 82 0.02 -9.33 -10.12
N SER A 83 -0.03 -9.03 -8.82
CA SER A 83 1.13 -9.17 -7.94
C SER A 83 1.38 -10.66 -7.65
N GLU A 84 2.60 -11.13 -7.91
CA GLU A 84 2.99 -12.51 -7.63
C GLU A 84 3.33 -12.76 -6.16
N ILE A 85 3.61 -11.69 -5.40
CA ILE A 85 4.03 -11.75 -4.00
C ILE A 85 3.28 -10.68 -3.19
N ILE A 86 2.74 -11.07 -2.04
CA ILE A 86 2.13 -10.18 -1.05
C ILE A 86 2.96 -10.27 0.24
N ARG A 87 3.43 -9.14 0.76
CA ARG A 87 4.19 -9.07 2.02
C ARG A 87 3.56 -8.05 2.95
N LYS A 88 3.00 -8.51 4.07
CA LYS A 88 2.55 -7.68 5.20
C LYS A 88 3.78 -7.29 6.03
N ILE A 89 4.00 -5.99 6.26
CA ILE A 89 5.12 -5.44 7.05
C ILE A 89 4.57 -4.92 8.38
#